data_AF-B9ISW6-F1
#
_entry.id   AF-B9ISW6-F1
#
_cell.length_a   1.000
_cell.length_b   1.000
_cell.length_c   1.000
_cell.angle_alpha   90.00
_cell.angle_beta   90.00
_cell.angle_gamma   90.00
#
_symmetry.space_group_name_H-M   'P 1'
#
loop_
_entity.id
_entity.type
_entity.pdbx_description
1 polymer ?
#
loop_
_entity_poly.entity_id
_entity_poly.type
_entity_poly.pdbx_seq_one_letter_code
_entity_poly.pdbx_strand_id
1 'polypeptide(L)'
;MTLNKALTIAGSDTSGGAGIQADLKTFQELGVYGMTSLTTIVTMDPHNGWAHNVFPIPASTLKPQLETTIEGVGVDALKTGMLGSVEIIEMVAETIEKHNFKNVVVDPVMVCKGADEALHPETNDCLRDVLVPKALVVTPNLFEAYQLSGVKINSLEDMKEAAKKIHALGAKYVLIKGGSKLGTETAIDVLYDGETFDILESEKIDTTNTHGAGCTYSAAITAELAKGKPVKEAVKTAKEFITAAIRYSFKINEYVGPTHHGAYRKFVVSKELV
;
A
#
# COMPACT_ATOMS: atom_id res chain seq x y z
N MET A 1 -26.37 -6.27 -10.37
CA MET A 1 -25.57 -5.66 -9.29
C MET A 1 -24.39 -4.96 -9.95
N THR A 2 -24.12 -3.71 -9.59
CA THR A 2 -22.92 -2.98 -10.04
C THR A 2 -21.78 -3.26 -9.08
N LEU A 3 -20.60 -3.60 -9.58
CA LEU A 3 -19.41 -3.76 -8.74
C LEU A 3 -18.94 -2.38 -8.25
N ASN A 4 -18.45 -2.32 -7.00
CA ASN A 4 -17.68 -1.16 -6.53
C ASN A 4 -16.37 -1.06 -7.31
N LYS A 5 -15.82 0.14 -7.41
CA LYS A 5 -14.72 0.51 -8.30
C LYS A 5 -13.57 1.07 -7.47
N ALA A 6 -12.39 0.48 -7.58
CA ALA A 6 -11.19 0.96 -6.94
C ALA A 6 -10.11 1.33 -7.96
N LEU A 7 -9.48 2.48 -7.76
CA LEU A 7 -8.36 2.95 -8.58
C LEU A 7 -7.05 2.78 -7.81
N THR A 8 -6.02 2.27 -8.46
CA THR A 8 -4.63 2.43 -8.00
C THR A 8 -3.86 3.38 -8.91
N ILE A 9 -3.12 4.30 -8.31
CA ILE A 9 -2.15 5.17 -8.97
C ILE A 9 -0.76 4.71 -8.53
N ALA A 10 -0.13 3.86 -9.35
CA ALA A 10 1.09 3.15 -8.97
C ALA A 10 1.90 2.67 -10.19
N GLY A 11 3.11 2.19 -9.91
CA GLY A 11 3.98 1.57 -10.90
C GLY A 11 3.64 0.12 -11.22
N SER A 12 4.03 -0.32 -12.42
CA SER A 12 4.02 -1.72 -12.85
C SER A 12 5.26 -2.44 -12.34
N ASP A 13 5.06 -3.54 -11.61
CA ASP A 13 6.10 -4.51 -11.26
C ASP A 13 6.05 -5.68 -12.25
N THR A 14 7.07 -5.78 -13.11
CA THR A 14 7.12 -6.83 -14.15
C THR A 14 7.22 -8.24 -13.56
N SER A 15 7.74 -8.42 -12.34
CA SER A 15 7.73 -9.73 -11.66
C SER A 15 6.32 -10.14 -11.19
N GLY A 16 5.40 -9.18 -11.13
CA GLY A 16 3.97 -9.39 -10.87
C GLY A 16 3.59 -9.60 -9.41
N GLY A 17 4.51 -9.42 -8.46
CA GLY A 17 4.25 -9.61 -7.04
C GLY A 17 3.72 -8.37 -6.33
N ALA A 18 4.15 -7.18 -6.76
CA ALA A 18 3.88 -5.87 -6.17
C ALA A 18 3.21 -4.91 -7.17
N GLY A 19 3.23 -3.61 -6.88
CA GLY A 19 2.73 -2.57 -7.77
C GLY A 19 1.27 -2.75 -8.18
N ILE A 20 0.93 -2.26 -9.37
CA ILE A 20 -0.42 -2.40 -9.94
C ILE A 20 -0.86 -3.86 -10.10
N GLN A 21 0.06 -4.82 -10.26
CA GLN A 21 -0.27 -6.23 -10.32
C GLN A 21 -0.81 -6.75 -8.98
N ALA A 22 -0.17 -6.38 -7.85
CA ALA A 22 -0.71 -6.71 -6.54
C ALA A 22 -2.06 -6.06 -6.30
N ASP A 23 -2.19 -4.79 -6.69
CA ASP A 23 -3.40 -4.02 -6.46
C ASP A 23 -4.60 -4.60 -7.20
N LEU A 24 -4.45 -4.85 -8.51
CA LEU A 24 -5.51 -5.45 -9.33
C LEU A 24 -5.87 -6.86 -8.87
N LYS A 25 -4.88 -7.69 -8.51
CA LYS A 25 -5.13 -9.05 -7.98
C LYS A 25 -5.93 -8.97 -6.68
N THR A 26 -5.55 -8.09 -5.76
CA THR A 26 -6.26 -7.93 -4.49
C THR A 26 -7.66 -7.36 -4.66
N PHE A 27 -7.84 -6.35 -5.52
CA PHE A 27 -9.17 -5.83 -5.85
C PHE A 27 -10.08 -6.92 -6.38
N GLN A 28 -9.58 -7.74 -7.32
CA GLN A 28 -10.32 -8.85 -7.90
C GLN A 28 -10.67 -9.93 -6.86
N GLU A 29 -9.72 -10.31 -5.99
CA GLU A 29 -9.94 -11.30 -4.93
C GLU A 29 -10.99 -10.83 -3.91
N LEU A 30 -11.15 -9.52 -3.75
CA LEU A 30 -12.15 -8.90 -2.88
C LEU A 30 -13.42 -8.48 -3.65
N GLY A 31 -13.57 -8.83 -4.93
CA GLY A 31 -14.79 -8.55 -5.69
C GLY A 31 -15.03 -7.07 -5.99
N VAL A 32 -13.96 -6.31 -6.21
CA VAL A 32 -13.98 -4.90 -6.59
C VAL A 32 -13.41 -4.74 -8.01
N TYR A 33 -14.05 -3.93 -8.84
CA TYR A 33 -13.58 -3.62 -10.18
C TYR A 33 -12.33 -2.73 -10.08
N GLY A 34 -11.17 -3.31 -10.41
CA GLY A 34 -9.88 -2.65 -10.31
C GLY A 34 -9.51 -1.87 -11.57
N MET A 35 -9.03 -0.65 -11.39
CA MET A 35 -8.47 0.20 -12.44
C MET A 35 -7.09 0.70 -12.05
N THR A 36 -6.27 1.06 -13.05
CA THR A 36 -4.91 1.55 -12.86
C THR A 36 -4.70 2.88 -13.56
N SER A 37 -3.91 3.76 -12.95
CA SER A 37 -3.23 4.88 -13.61
C SER A 37 -1.73 4.70 -13.36
N LEU A 38 -1.02 4.35 -14.43
CA LEU A 38 0.36 3.89 -14.38
C LEU A 38 1.33 5.07 -14.26
N THR A 39 2.22 5.01 -13.28
CA THR A 39 3.23 6.05 -13.01
C THR A 39 4.63 5.68 -13.49
N THR A 40 4.93 4.38 -13.58
CA THR A 40 6.25 3.87 -13.94
C THR A 40 6.17 2.39 -14.33
N ILE A 41 7.15 1.91 -15.07
CA ILE A 41 7.36 0.49 -15.36
C ILE A 41 8.69 0.07 -14.71
N VAL A 42 8.67 -0.95 -13.87
CA VAL A 42 9.85 -1.51 -13.23
C VAL A 42 10.11 -2.89 -13.81
N THR A 43 11.34 -3.11 -14.27
CA THR A 43 11.85 -4.42 -14.71
C THR A 43 13.03 -4.82 -13.82
N MET A 44 13.37 -6.10 -13.79
CA MET A 44 14.53 -6.62 -13.09
C MET A 44 15.40 -7.38 -14.07
N ASP A 45 16.70 -7.09 -14.10
CA ASP A 45 17.64 -7.68 -15.04
C ASP A 45 18.02 -9.11 -14.62
N PRO A 46 17.62 -10.16 -15.38
CA PRO A 46 17.94 -11.54 -15.04
C PRO A 46 19.42 -11.89 -15.22
N HIS A 47 20.22 -11.04 -15.88
CA HIS A 47 21.65 -11.25 -16.13
C HIS A 47 22.55 -10.39 -15.23
N ASN A 48 21.96 -9.52 -14.42
CA ASN A 48 22.68 -8.62 -13.52
C ASN A 48 22.11 -8.68 -12.10
N GLY A 49 22.03 -9.89 -11.54
CA GLY A 49 21.67 -10.09 -10.13
C GLY A 49 20.30 -9.54 -9.74
N TRP A 50 19.34 -9.53 -10.68
CA TRP A 50 18.00 -8.98 -10.48
C TRP A 50 17.96 -7.45 -10.27
N ALA A 51 18.98 -6.71 -10.73
CA ALA A 51 19.03 -5.26 -10.62
C ALA A 51 17.79 -4.58 -11.21
N HIS A 52 17.25 -3.60 -10.48
CA HIS A 52 16.01 -2.91 -10.85
C HIS A 52 16.27 -1.83 -11.91
N ASN A 53 15.53 -1.86 -13.01
CA ASN A 53 15.47 -0.77 -13.98
C ASN A 53 14.10 -0.11 -13.92
N VAL A 54 14.09 1.20 -13.66
CA VAL A 54 12.87 2.01 -13.48
C VAL A 54 12.68 2.91 -14.70
N PHE A 55 11.51 2.83 -15.32
CA PHE A 55 11.12 3.59 -16.50
C PHE A 55 9.92 4.48 -16.15
N PRO A 56 10.15 5.75 -15.74
CA PRO A 56 9.08 6.67 -15.41
C PRO A 56 8.14 6.90 -16.60
N ILE A 57 6.84 6.96 -16.34
CA ILE A 57 5.84 7.37 -17.32
C ILE A 57 5.67 8.89 -17.23
N PRO A 58 5.72 9.62 -18.36
CA PRO A 58 5.55 11.07 -18.34
C PRO A 58 4.21 11.50 -17.74
N ALA A 59 4.19 12.62 -17.03
CA ALA A 59 2.97 13.19 -16.45
C ALA A 59 1.87 13.47 -17.50
N SER A 60 2.28 13.81 -18.73
CA SER A 60 1.39 13.97 -19.89
C SER A 60 0.65 12.69 -20.29
N THR A 61 1.17 11.51 -19.91
CA THR A 61 0.51 10.22 -20.09
C THR A 61 -0.31 9.83 -18.85
N LEU A 62 0.10 10.24 -17.64
CA LEU A 62 -0.69 10.00 -16.43
C LEU A 62 -2.03 10.78 -16.45
N LYS A 63 -2.00 12.05 -16.84
CA LYS A 63 -3.18 12.93 -16.85
C LYS A 63 -4.40 12.32 -17.58
N PRO A 64 -4.31 11.88 -18.85
CA PRO A 64 -5.47 11.29 -19.54
C PRO A 64 -5.92 9.95 -18.93
N GLN A 65 -5.04 9.20 -18.24
CA GLN A 65 -5.44 8.00 -17.49
C GLN A 65 -6.31 8.37 -16.29
N LEU A 66 -5.92 9.42 -15.55
CA LEU A 66 -6.71 9.95 -14.44
C LEU A 66 -8.06 10.49 -14.91
N GLU A 67 -8.08 11.28 -15.99
CA GLU A 67 -9.33 11.78 -16.60
C GLU A 67 -10.26 10.61 -17.01
N THR A 68 -9.72 9.58 -17.65
CA THR A 68 -10.50 8.40 -18.06
C THR A 68 -11.08 7.65 -16.85
N THR A 69 -10.25 7.35 -15.85
CA THR A 69 -10.66 6.53 -14.70
C THR A 69 -11.58 7.28 -13.75
N ILE A 70 -11.33 8.58 -13.52
CA ILE A 70 -12.06 9.39 -12.54
C ILE A 70 -13.31 10.02 -13.17
N GLU A 71 -13.16 10.72 -14.29
CA GLU A 71 -14.26 11.46 -14.91
C GLU A 71 -15.08 10.58 -15.85
N GLY A 72 -14.42 9.68 -16.58
CA GLY A 72 -15.08 8.79 -17.55
C GLY A 72 -15.76 7.57 -16.94
N VAL A 73 -15.24 7.03 -15.82
CA VAL A 73 -15.74 5.80 -15.19
C VAL A 73 -16.29 6.04 -13.78
N GLY A 74 -15.56 6.78 -12.95
CA GLY A 74 -15.89 7.02 -11.55
C GLY A 74 -15.25 5.99 -10.61
N VAL A 75 -14.96 6.42 -9.38
CA VAL A 75 -14.14 5.67 -8.41
C VAL A 75 -14.75 5.79 -7.01
N ASP A 76 -14.91 4.65 -6.31
CA ASP A 76 -15.49 4.60 -4.97
C ASP A 76 -14.41 4.66 -3.86
N ALA A 77 -13.20 4.18 -4.15
CA ALA A 77 -11.99 4.41 -3.35
C ALA A 77 -10.73 4.39 -4.24
N LEU A 78 -9.70 5.12 -3.83
CA LEU A 78 -8.42 5.10 -4.54
C LEU A 78 -7.25 4.87 -3.60
N LYS A 79 -6.16 4.34 -4.17
CA LYS A 79 -4.87 4.26 -3.50
C LYS A 79 -3.74 4.82 -4.33
N THR A 80 -2.70 5.25 -3.64
CA THR A 80 -1.40 5.54 -4.24
C THR A 80 -0.38 4.48 -3.83
N GLY A 81 0.45 4.06 -4.78
CA GLY A 81 1.61 3.20 -4.54
C GLY A 81 2.91 3.98 -4.75
N MET A 82 3.86 3.38 -5.47
CA MET A 82 5.11 4.05 -5.83
C MET A 82 4.86 5.20 -6.82
N LEU A 83 5.20 6.42 -6.40
CA LEU A 83 5.13 7.64 -7.19
C LEU A 83 6.56 8.11 -7.48
N GLY A 84 6.90 8.32 -8.76
CA GLY A 84 8.28 8.43 -9.21
C GLY A 84 8.88 9.84 -9.20
N SER A 85 8.09 10.88 -8.94
CA SER A 85 8.57 12.27 -8.93
C SER A 85 7.63 13.20 -8.15
N VAL A 86 8.15 14.35 -7.75
CA VAL A 86 7.39 15.45 -7.14
C VAL A 86 6.21 15.87 -8.03
N GLU A 87 6.44 16.05 -9.33
CA GLU A 87 5.39 16.41 -10.30
C GLU A 87 4.20 15.42 -10.28
N ILE A 88 4.48 14.12 -10.19
CA ILE A 88 3.43 13.09 -10.13
C ILE A 88 2.71 13.14 -8.78
N ILE A 89 3.43 13.37 -7.67
CA ILE A 89 2.82 13.48 -6.34
C ILE A 89 1.87 14.68 -6.28
N GLU A 90 2.31 15.85 -6.76
CA GLU A 90 1.51 17.07 -6.81
C GLU A 90 0.27 16.89 -7.69
N MET A 91 0.43 16.33 -8.89
CA MET A 91 -0.70 16.03 -9.79
C MET A 91 -1.75 15.12 -9.13
N VAL A 92 -1.30 14.10 -8.39
CA VAL A 92 -2.21 13.18 -7.68
C VAL A 92 -2.92 13.89 -6.53
N ALA A 93 -2.20 14.70 -5.74
CA ALA A 93 -2.78 15.46 -4.63
C ALA A 93 -3.81 16.49 -5.12
N GLU A 94 -3.51 17.21 -6.20
CA GLU A 94 -4.44 18.13 -6.86
C GLU A 94 -5.69 17.40 -7.37
N THR A 95 -5.50 16.21 -7.96
CA THR A 95 -6.61 15.37 -8.43
C THR A 95 -7.51 14.93 -7.27
N ILE A 96 -6.91 14.51 -6.15
CA ILE A 96 -7.65 14.13 -4.93
C ILE A 96 -8.50 15.29 -4.43
N GLU A 97 -7.94 16.49 -4.38
CA GLU A 97 -8.60 17.70 -3.90
C GLU A 97 -9.70 18.19 -4.84
N LYS A 98 -9.40 18.31 -6.14
CA LYS A 98 -10.34 18.74 -7.20
C LYS A 98 -11.62 17.89 -7.20
N HIS A 99 -11.48 16.58 -7.02
CA HIS A 99 -12.60 15.64 -7.03
C HIS A 99 -13.14 15.30 -5.64
N ASN A 100 -12.61 15.93 -4.58
CA ASN A 100 -13.06 15.78 -3.20
C ASN A 100 -13.12 14.32 -2.72
N PHE A 101 -12.16 13.49 -3.15
CA PHE A 101 -12.12 12.07 -2.79
C PHE A 101 -11.99 11.90 -1.27
N LYS A 102 -12.82 11.00 -0.71
CA LYS A 102 -12.83 10.72 0.74
C LYS A 102 -12.13 9.42 1.09
N ASN A 103 -12.26 8.39 0.26
CA ASN A 103 -11.66 7.08 0.50
C ASN A 103 -10.28 6.98 -0.17
N VAL A 104 -9.31 7.72 0.38
CA VAL A 104 -7.94 7.80 -0.14
C VAL A 104 -6.99 7.01 0.76
N VAL A 105 -6.36 5.98 0.22
CA VAL A 105 -5.33 5.19 0.91
C VAL A 105 -3.96 5.54 0.34
N VAL A 106 -3.07 6.10 1.15
CA VAL A 106 -1.71 6.43 0.74
C VAL A 106 -0.76 5.37 1.27
N ASP A 107 -0.16 4.57 0.37
CA ASP A 107 0.98 3.71 0.70
C ASP A 107 2.27 4.48 0.38
N PRO A 108 2.97 5.02 1.40
CA PRO A 108 4.06 5.97 1.21
C PRO A 108 5.36 5.25 0.81
N VAL A 109 5.41 4.68 -0.39
CA VAL A 109 6.55 3.87 -0.85
C VAL A 109 7.76 4.78 -1.13
N MET A 110 8.76 4.71 -0.25
CA MET A 110 9.98 5.55 -0.32
C MET A 110 11.24 4.82 -0.80
N VAL A 111 11.20 3.48 -0.91
CA VAL A 111 12.33 2.66 -1.37
C VAL A 111 11.81 1.52 -2.24
N CYS A 112 12.46 1.30 -3.39
CA CYS A 112 12.28 0.04 -4.12
C CYS A 112 13.11 -1.03 -3.40
N LYS A 113 12.47 -2.04 -2.79
CA LYS A 113 13.19 -3.15 -2.13
C LYS A 113 14.20 -3.76 -3.11
N GLY A 114 15.51 -3.54 -2.88
CA GLY A 114 16.59 -3.94 -3.80
C GLY A 114 17.58 -2.81 -4.14
N ALA A 115 17.24 -1.55 -3.84
CA ALA A 115 18.17 -0.42 -3.87
C ALA A 115 18.32 0.15 -2.43
N ASP A 116 19.56 0.30 -1.96
CA ASP A 116 19.88 0.69 -0.57
C ASP A 116 19.75 2.20 -0.29
N GLU A 117 19.32 3.00 -1.28
CA GLU A 117 19.16 4.45 -1.14
C GLU A 117 17.69 4.86 -1.29
N ALA A 118 17.29 5.83 -0.46
CA ALA A 118 15.97 6.45 -0.56
C ALA A 118 15.78 7.03 -1.96
N LEU A 119 14.56 6.87 -2.51
CA LEU A 119 14.13 7.68 -3.64
C LEU A 119 14.30 9.14 -3.20
N HIS A 120 15.13 9.89 -3.93
CA HIS A 120 15.18 11.35 -3.98
C HIS A 120 14.57 12.06 -2.76
N PRO A 121 15.35 12.56 -1.77
CA PRO A 121 14.82 13.16 -0.55
C PRO A 121 13.65 14.13 -0.75
N GLU A 122 13.69 14.91 -1.84
CA GLU A 122 12.64 15.81 -2.29
C GLU A 122 11.27 15.12 -2.52
N THR A 123 11.27 13.87 -2.99
CA THR A 123 10.07 13.05 -3.21
C THR A 123 9.48 12.61 -1.87
N ASN A 124 10.31 12.30 -0.87
CA ASN A 124 9.84 11.92 0.46
C ASN A 124 9.24 13.12 1.20
N ASP A 125 9.87 14.30 1.10
CA ASP A 125 9.35 15.55 1.64
C ASP A 125 8.02 15.92 0.97
N CYS A 126 7.95 15.86 -0.36
CA CYS A 126 6.70 16.11 -1.09
C CYS A 126 5.60 15.12 -0.68
N LEU A 127 5.92 13.83 -0.56
CA LEU A 127 4.94 12.84 -0.10
C LEU A 127 4.41 13.17 1.31
N ARG A 128 5.31 13.54 2.23
CA ARG A 128 4.98 13.92 3.62
C ARG A 128 4.10 15.17 3.67
N ASP A 129 4.48 16.21 2.93
CA ASP A 129 3.90 17.55 3.10
C ASP A 129 2.69 17.79 2.18
N VAL A 130 2.60 17.08 1.06
CA VAL A 130 1.55 17.28 0.04
C VAL A 130 0.51 16.16 0.04
N LEU A 131 0.95 14.89 0.08
CA LEU A 131 0.05 13.75 -0.14
C LEU A 131 -0.50 13.12 1.14
N VAL A 132 0.32 12.94 2.18
CA VAL A 132 -0.13 12.41 3.49
C VAL A 132 -1.30 13.21 4.09
N PRO A 133 -1.34 14.56 4.02
CA PRO A 133 -2.48 15.32 4.55
C PRO A 133 -3.81 15.04 3.85
N LYS A 134 -3.77 14.47 2.63
CA LYS A 134 -4.97 14.10 1.85
C LYS A 134 -5.45 12.68 2.13
N ALA A 135 -4.72 11.89 2.93
CA ALA A 135 -5.04 10.49 3.18
C ALA A 135 -6.19 10.33 4.19
N LEU A 136 -7.15 9.47 3.87
CA LEU A 136 -8.00 8.85 4.88
C LEU A 136 -7.19 7.85 5.69
N VAL A 137 -6.43 6.97 5.03
CA VAL A 137 -5.53 6.02 5.67
C VAL A 137 -4.15 6.14 5.04
N VAL A 138 -3.12 6.38 5.86
CA VAL A 138 -1.73 6.23 5.42
C VAL A 138 -1.14 4.95 6.01
N THR A 139 -0.42 4.18 5.20
CA THR A 139 0.02 2.82 5.57
C THR A 139 1.55 2.65 5.58
N PRO A 140 2.34 3.43 6.32
CA PRO A 140 3.80 3.30 6.31
C PRO A 140 4.27 2.00 6.97
N ASN A 141 5.37 1.43 6.47
CA ASN A 141 6.16 0.46 7.21
C ASN A 141 7.09 1.16 8.23
N LEU A 142 7.84 0.42 9.06
CA LEU A 142 8.73 1.01 10.07
C LEU A 142 9.74 2.04 9.53
N PHE A 143 10.33 1.80 8.36
CA PHE A 143 11.27 2.73 7.73
C PHE A 143 10.53 3.98 7.23
N GLU A 144 9.43 3.81 6.50
CA GLU A 144 8.62 4.91 5.98
C GLU A 144 8.05 5.76 7.12
N ALA A 145 7.64 5.13 8.22
CA ALA A 145 7.13 5.81 9.41
C ALA A 145 8.22 6.62 10.09
N TYR A 146 9.47 6.13 10.14
CA TYR A 146 10.60 6.92 10.60
C TYR A 146 10.82 8.16 9.72
N GLN A 147 10.81 8.00 8.40
CA GLN A 147 10.99 9.13 7.47
C GLN A 147 9.88 10.18 7.60
N LEU A 148 8.62 9.75 7.77
CA LEU A 148 7.49 10.67 7.90
C LEU A 148 7.42 11.35 9.28
N SER A 149 7.82 10.67 10.35
CA SER A 149 7.64 11.14 11.73
C SER A 149 8.91 11.74 12.37
N GLY A 150 10.09 11.41 11.85
CA GLY A 150 11.37 11.64 12.51
C GLY A 150 11.63 10.78 13.76
N VAL A 151 10.75 9.83 14.09
CA VAL A 151 10.87 8.96 15.28
C VAL A 151 11.51 7.64 14.91
N LYS A 152 12.66 7.32 15.49
CA LYS A 152 13.29 6.02 15.29
C LYS A 152 12.49 4.94 16.04
N ILE A 153 12.00 3.94 15.31
CA ILE A 153 11.06 2.95 15.85
C ILE A 153 11.80 1.65 16.20
N ASN A 154 11.86 1.33 17.50
CA ASN A 154 12.41 0.05 18.00
C ASN A 154 11.43 -0.68 18.94
N SER A 155 10.29 -0.07 19.26
CA SER A 155 9.31 -0.59 20.20
C SER A 155 7.88 -0.23 19.79
N LEU A 156 6.91 -0.85 20.45
CA LEU A 156 5.49 -0.52 20.27
C LEU A 156 5.17 0.93 20.67
N GLU A 157 5.81 1.46 21.71
CA GLU A 157 5.59 2.84 22.13
C GLU A 157 6.16 3.84 21.12
N ASP A 158 7.31 3.53 20.50
CA ASP A 158 7.84 4.36 19.40
C ASP A 158 6.90 4.35 18.19
N MET A 159 6.26 3.22 17.88
CA MET A 159 5.23 3.16 16.83
C MET A 159 4.06 4.08 17.16
N LYS A 160 3.57 4.08 18.42
CA LYS A 160 2.48 4.96 18.83
C LYS A 160 2.88 6.44 18.74
N GLU A 161 4.12 6.79 19.13
CA GLU A 161 4.62 8.16 18.97
C GLU A 161 4.70 8.56 17.49
N ALA A 162 5.29 7.70 16.65
CA ALA A 162 5.38 7.93 15.21
C ALA A 162 3.99 8.13 14.59
N ALA A 163 3.00 7.30 14.97
CA ALA A 163 1.64 7.39 14.47
C ALA A 163 0.97 8.73 14.83
N LYS A 164 1.19 9.24 16.04
CA LYS A 164 0.71 10.57 16.45
C LYS A 164 1.30 11.68 15.61
N LYS A 165 2.61 11.64 15.35
CA LYS A 165 3.28 12.67 14.52
C LYS A 165 2.81 12.63 13.07
N ILE A 166 2.63 11.44 12.50
CA ILE A 166 2.12 11.29 11.13
C ILE A 166 0.66 11.75 11.04
N HIS A 167 -0.17 11.45 12.03
CA HIS A 167 -1.55 11.95 12.11
C HIS A 167 -1.58 13.48 12.18
N ALA A 168 -0.65 14.10 12.93
CA ALA A 168 -0.53 15.55 13.01
C ALA A 168 -0.19 16.23 11.67
N LEU A 169 0.31 15.49 10.68
CA LEU A 169 0.50 15.99 9.30
C LEU A 169 -0.83 16.13 8.54
N GLY A 170 -1.91 15.47 8.99
CA GLY A 170 -3.27 15.64 8.45
C GLY A 170 -3.98 14.35 8.04
N ALA A 171 -3.26 13.22 7.96
CA ALA A 171 -3.86 11.91 7.72
C ALA A 171 -4.89 11.56 8.79
N LYS A 172 -6.06 11.04 8.40
CA LYS A 172 -7.15 10.73 9.35
C LYS A 172 -6.92 9.46 10.15
N TYR A 173 -6.30 8.47 9.52
CA TYR A 173 -5.89 7.22 10.14
C TYR A 173 -4.46 6.90 9.74
N VAL A 174 -3.67 6.43 10.70
CA VAL A 174 -2.29 6.00 10.47
C VAL A 174 -2.16 4.53 10.83
N LEU A 175 -1.84 3.70 9.85
CA LEU A 175 -1.55 2.28 10.04
C LEU A 175 -0.05 2.03 9.88
N ILE A 176 0.68 1.94 10.99
CA ILE A 176 2.10 1.59 10.95
C ILE A 176 2.25 0.06 10.91
N LYS A 177 2.84 -0.44 9.81
CA LYS A 177 3.11 -1.85 9.57
C LYS A 177 4.43 -2.24 10.25
N GLY A 178 4.35 -2.83 11.44
CA GLY A 178 5.52 -3.34 12.15
C GLY A 178 5.92 -4.74 11.67
N GLY A 179 4.92 -5.59 11.44
CA GLY A 179 5.12 -6.98 11.02
C GLY A 179 6.04 -7.74 11.98
N SER A 180 6.84 -8.66 11.45
CA SER A 180 7.77 -9.47 12.24
C SER A 180 9.03 -8.73 12.69
N LYS A 181 9.28 -7.52 12.16
CA LYS A 181 10.53 -6.76 12.30
C LYS A 181 10.69 -6.03 13.64
N LEU A 182 9.62 -5.89 14.43
CA LEU A 182 9.64 -5.20 15.71
C LEU A 182 10.27 -6.03 16.86
N GLY A 183 10.65 -7.29 16.61
CA GLY A 183 11.26 -8.15 17.63
C GLY A 183 10.29 -8.67 18.71
N THR A 184 8.99 -8.45 18.54
CA THR A 184 7.91 -8.93 19.44
C THR A 184 7.64 -10.42 19.27
N GLU A 185 6.77 -11.05 20.06
CA GLU A 185 6.41 -12.47 19.85
C GLU A 185 5.52 -12.66 18.60
N THR A 186 4.56 -11.75 18.39
CA THR A 186 3.64 -11.72 17.25
C THR A 186 4.04 -10.67 16.22
N ALA A 187 3.43 -10.71 15.03
CA ALA A 187 3.59 -9.67 14.02
C ALA A 187 2.56 -8.55 14.26
N ILE A 188 3.05 -7.39 14.72
CA ILE A 188 2.21 -6.30 15.21
C ILE A 188 2.15 -5.15 14.22
N ASP A 189 0.94 -4.65 13.97
CA ASP A 189 0.69 -3.35 13.33
C ASP A 189 -0.12 -2.46 14.27
N VAL A 190 -0.01 -1.14 14.12
CA VAL A 190 -0.70 -0.15 14.96
C VAL A 190 -1.57 0.74 14.09
N LEU A 191 -2.87 0.76 14.33
CA LEU A 191 -3.79 1.74 13.75
C LEU A 191 -4.07 2.84 14.78
N TYR A 192 -3.94 4.10 14.37
CA TYR A 192 -4.28 5.27 15.17
C TYR A 192 -5.30 6.13 14.43
N ASP A 193 -6.37 6.54 15.12
CA ASP A 193 -7.48 7.32 14.57
C ASP A 193 -7.49 8.80 15.02
N GLY A 194 -6.44 9.23 15.72
CA GLY A 194 -6.36 10.56 16.35
C GLY A 194 -6.70 10.55 17.85
N GLU A 195 -7.36 9.51 18.35
CA GLU A 195 -7.76 9.41 19.76
C GLU A 195 -7.26 8.11 20.40
N THR A 196 -7.51 6.98 19.73
CA THR A 196 -7.28 5.63 20.24
C THR A 196 -6.35 4.82 19.34
N PHE A 197 -5.71 3.82 19.94
CA PHE A 197 -4.84 2.89 19.24
C PHE A 197 -5.45 1.50 19.19
N ASP A 198 -5.55 0.93 18.00
CA ASP A 198 -5.88 -0.48 17.80
C ASP A 198 -4.60 -1.25 17.47
N ILE A 199 -4.28 -2.25 18.30
CA ILE A 199 -3.12 -3.12 18.11
C ILE A 199 -3.56 -4.36 17.34
N LEU A 200 -2.99 -4.56 16.16
CA LEU A 200 -3.36 -5.63 15.23
C LEU A 200 -2.29 -6.72 15.28
N GLU A 201 -2.59 -7.80 15.96
CA GLU A 201 -1.68 -8.93 16.11
C GLU A 201 -2.03 -10.07 15.16
N SER A 202 -0.99 -10.69 14.59
CA SER A 202 -1.09 -11.96 13.88
C SER A 202 0.13 -12.81 14.20
N GLU A 203 0.07 -14.11 13.96
CA GLU A 203 1.25 -14.95 14.11
C GLU A 203 2.40 -14.50 13.20
N LYS A 204 3.63 -14.76 13.65
CA LYS A 204 4.82 -14.59 12.81
C LYS A 204 4.93 -15.78 11.88
N ILE A 205 4.95 -15.49 10.59
CA ILE A 205 5.20 -16.49 9.56
C ILE A 205 6.69 -16.44 9.24
N ASP A 206 7.38 -17.56 9.43
CA ASP A 206 8.80 -17.70 9.11
C ASP A 206 8.98 -17.85 7.59
N THR A 207 9.10 -16.72 6.90
CA THR A 207 9.30 -16.66 5.45
C THR A 207 10.00 -15.36 5.06
N THR A 208 10.83 -15.43 4.03
CA THR A 208 11.41 -14.25 3.36
C THR A 208 10.56 -13.79 2.17
N ASN A 209 9.57 -14.59 1.74
CA ASN A 209 8.72 -14.34 0.58
C ASN A 209 7.62 -13.31 0.90
N THR A 210 8.03 -12.05 1.05
CA THR A 210 7.16 -10.92 1.41
C THR A 210 7.10 -9.83 0.33
N HIS A 211 7.51 -10.19 -0.90
CA HIS A 211 7.40 -9.27 -2.03
C HIS A 211 5.94 -8.95 -2.32
N GLY A 212 5.62 -7.67 -2.47
CA GLY A 212 4.25 -7.18 -2.65
C GLY A 212 3.37 -7.13 -1.40
N ALA A 213 3.89 -7.48 -0.22
CA ALA A 213 3.06 -7.52 0.99
C ALA A 213 2.44 -6.15 1.36
N GLY A 214 3.23 -5.07 1.25
CA GLY A 214 2.77 -3.70 1.50
C GLY A 214 1.67 -3.27 0.54
N CYS A 215 1.92 -3.42 -0.78
CA CYS A 215 0.94 -3.11 -1.82
C CYS A 215 -0.37 -3.89 -1.64
N THR A 216 -0.26 -5.19 -1.35
CA THR A 216 -1.40 -6.08 -1.12
C THR A 216 -2.22 -5.61 0.10
N TYR A 217 -1.57 -5.22 1.20
CA TYR A 217 -2.24 -4.74 2.39
C TYR A 217 -3.01 -3.43 2.13
N SER A 218 -2.35 -2.43 1.57
CA SER A 218 -2.99 -1.15 1.22
C SER A 218 -4.09 -1.33 0.17
N ALA A 219 -3.94 -2.26 -0.78
CA ALA A 219 -5.00 -2.60 -1.74
C ALA A 219 -6.21 -3.26 -1.08
N ALA A 220 -6.02 -4.16 -0.12
CA ALA A 220 -7.13 -4.80 0.58
C ALA A 220 -7.93 -3.78 1.40
N ILE A 221 -7.27 -2.83 2.07
CA ILE A 221 -7.93 -1.71 2.75
C ILE A 221 -8.78 -0.90 1.75
N THR A 222 -8.19 -0.55 0.62
CA THR A 222 -8.86 0.25 -0.42
C THR A 222 -10.09 -0.46 -0.99
N ALA A 223 -10.00 -1.78 -1.21
CA ALA A 223 -11.13 -2.57 -1.69
C ALA A 223 -12.29 -2.61 -0.68
N GLU A 224 -12.00 -2.77 0.61
CA GLU A 224 -13.03 -2.76 1.65
C GLU A 224 -13.64 -1.36 1.82
N LEU A 225 -12.84 -0.30 1.72
CA LEU A 225 -13.36 1.08 1.70
C LEU A 225 -14.25 1.35 0.49
N ALA A 226 -13.91 0.83 -0.69
CA ALA A 226 -14.76 0.93 -1.88
C ALA A 226 -16.13 0.25 -1.68
N LYS A 227 -16.21 -0.76 -0.80
CA LYS A 227 -17.46 -1.42 -0.41
C LYS A 227 -18.24 -0.66 0.66
N GLY A 228 -17.74 0.48 1.14
CA GLY A 228 -18.35 1.28 2.19
C GLY A 228 -18.09 0.79 3.61
N LYS A 229 -17.06 -0.06 3.81
CA LYS A 229 -16.70 -0.52 5.17
C LYS A 229 -16.09 0.62 6.00
N PRO A 230 -16.34 0.65 7.32
CA PRO A 230 -15.60 1.51 8.24
C PRO A 230 -14.10 1.20 8.21
N VAL A 231 -13.25 2.20 8.47
CA VAL A 231 -11.78 2.06 8.38
C VAL A 231 -11.26 0.93 9.27
N LYS A 232 -11.70 0.83 10.53
CA LYS A 232 -11.25 -0.22 11.46
C LYS A 232 -11.61 -1.63 10.95
N GLU A 233 -12.79 -1.81 10.36
CA GLU A 233 -13.20 -3.07 9.73
C GLU A 233 -12.36 -3.36 8.48
N ALA A 234 -12.16 -2.38 7.60
CA ALA A 234 -11.36 -2.51 6.38
C ALA A 234 -9.91 -2.93 6.71
N VAL A 235 -9.31 -2.32 7.73
CA VAL A 235 -7.96 -2.65 8.20
C VAL A 235 -7.90 -4.06 8.79
N LYS A 236 -8.90 -4.47 9.58
CA LYS A 236 -8.96 -5.82 10.14
C LYS A 236 -9.03 -6.89 9.03
N THR A 237 -9.95 -6.74 8.08
CA THR A 237 -10.04 -7.66 6.93
C THR A 237 -8.75 -7.68 6.12
N ALA A 238 -8.13 -6.52 5.91
CA ALA A 238 -6.87 -6.43 5.20
C ALA A 238 -5.70 -7.11 5.94
N LYS A 239 -5.66 -7.05 7.28
CA LYS A 239 -4.70 -7.76 8.13
C LYS A 239 -4.86 -9.28 8.01
N GLU A 240 -6.09 -9.78 8.01
CA GLU A 240 -6.37 -11.21 7.81
C GLU A 240 -5.97 -11.65 6.39
N PHE A 241 -6.30 -10.84 5.38
CA PHE A 241 -5.97 -11.08 3.98
C PHE A 241 -4.46 -11.20 3.77
N ILE A 242 -3.69 -10.21 4.25
CA ILE A 242 -2.24 -10.20 4.06
C ILE A 242 -1.56 -11.31 4.87
N THR A 243 -2.04 -11.61 6.08
CA THR A 243 -1.54 -12.74 6.88
C THR A 243 -1.70 -14.06 6.12
N ALA A 244 -2.86 -14.30 5.51
CA ALA A 244 -3.08 -15.49 4.68
C ALA A 244 -2.17 -15.50 3.43
N ALA A 245 -2.04 -14.36 2.75
CA ALA A 245 -1.21 -14.24 1.55
C ALA A 245 0.28 -14.48 1.83
N ILE A 246 0.79 -14.04 2.99
CA ILE A 246 2.16 -14.31 3.43
C ILE A 246 2.33 -15.78 3.83
N ARG A 247 1.36 -16.38 4.52
CA ARG A 247 1.44 -17.79 4.97
C ARG A 247 1.61 -18.75 3.81
N TYR A 248 0.88 -18.50 2.74
CA TYR A 248 0.90 -19.31 1.53
C TYR A 248 1.77 -18.69 0.43
N SER A 249 2.72 -17.82 0.80
CA SER A 249 3.71 -17.26 -0.10
C SER A 249 4.57 -18.36 -0.73
N PHE A 250 5.22 -18.04 -1.85
CA PHE A 250 6.04 -18.99 -2.59
C PHE A 250 7.27 -18.31 -3.18
N LYS A 251 8.30 -19.10 -3.45
CA LYS A 251 9.52 -18.66 -4.11
C LYS A 251 9.33 -18.74 -5.63
N ILE A 252 9.62 -17.65 -6.35
CA ILE A 252 9.66 -17.66 -7.83
C ILE A 252 11.04 -18.06 -8.30
N ASN A 253 12.07 -17.39 -7.80
CA ASN A 253 13.48 -17.64 -8.10
C ASN A 253 14.34 -17.32 -6.86
N GLU A 254 15.67 -17.30 -7.00
CA GLU A 254 16.58 -17.02 -5.88
C GLU A 254 16.47 -15.61 -5.30
N TYR A 255 15.95 -14.64 -6.06
CA TYR A 255 15.87 -13.23 -5.69
C TYR A 255 14.51 -12.82 -5.12
N VAL A 256 13.41 -13.39 -5.65
CA VAL A 256 12.06 -12.93 -5.34
C VAL A 256 11.09 -14.05 -4.99
N GLY A 257 10.31 -13.81 -3.94
CA GLY A 257 9.17 -14.62 -3.53
C GLY A 257 7.98 -13.74 -3.15
N PRO A 258 6.89 -13.73 -3.94
CA PRO A 258 5.71 -12.93 -3.65
C PRO A 258 4.79 -13.60 -2.63
N THR A 259 3.90 -12.78 -2.07
CA THR A 259 2.71 -13.27 -1.36
C THR A 259 1.74 -13.95 -2.33
N HIS A 260 0.92 -14.89 -1.85
CA HIS A 260 -0.15 -15.49 -2.64
C HIS A 260 -1.46 -14.69 -2.45
N HIS A 261 -1.76 -13.74 -3.35
CA HIS A 261 -2.93 -12.84 -3.24
C HIS A 261 -4.26 -13.58 -3.05
N GLY A 262 -4.48 -14.70 -3.75
CA GLY A 262 -5.73 -15.49 -3.62
C GLY A 262 -5.81 -16.43 -2.41
N ALA A 263 -4.88 -16.35 -1.46
CA ALA A 263 -4.81 -17.29 -0.35
C ALA A 263 -5.97 -17.11 0.64
N TYR A 264 -6.40 -15.87 0.88
CA TYR A 264 -7.50 -15.58 1.80
C TYR A 264 -8.81 -16.27 1.38
N ARG A 265 -9.22 -16.11 0.12
CA ARG A 265 -10.38 -16.82 -0.44
C ARG A 265 -10.21 -18.34 -0.36
N LYS A 266 -9.05 -18.84 -0.79
CA LYS A 266 -8.80 -20.28 -0.96
C LYS A 266 -8.68 -21.06 0.35
N PHE A 267 -8.12 -20.45 1.39
CA PHE A 267 -7.73 -21.16 2.61
C PHE A 267 -8.36 -20.64 3.90
N VAL A 268 -8.92 -19.42 3.90
CA VAL A 268 -9.58 -18.83 5.08
C VAL A 268 -11.09 -18.87 4.88
N VAL A 269 -11.62 -18.12 3.90
CA VAL A 269 -13.07 -18.03 3.67
C VAL A 269 -13.68 -19.39 3.31
N SER A 270 -12.97 -20.20 2.50
CA SER A 270 -13.46 -21.54 2.11
C SER A 270 -13.54 -22.54 3.27
N LYS A 271 -12.88 -22.28 4.41
CA LYS A 271 -12.96 -23.13 5.61
C LYS A 271 -14.10 -22.74 6.54
N GLU A 272 -14.63 -21.52 6.45
CA GLU A 272 -15.77 -21.07 7.26
C GLU A 272 -17.13 -21.49 6.67
N LEU A 273 -17.13 -21.94 5.40
CA LEU A 273 -18.31 -22.40 4.67
C LEU A 273 -18.50 -23.94 4.71
N VAL A 274 -17.64 -24.65 5.45
CA VAL A 274 -17.67 -26.12 5.64
C VAL A 274 -17.81 -26.42 7.12
#